data_AF-A0A183B7A0-F1
#
_entry.id   AF-A0A183B7A0-F1
#
_cell.length_a   1.000
_cell.length_b   1.000
_cell.length_c   1.000
_cell.angle_alpha   90.00
_cell.angle_beta   90.00
_cell.angle_gamma   90.00
#
_symmetry.space_group_name_H-M   'P 1'
#
loop_
_entity.id
_entity.type
_entity.pdbx_description
1 polymer ?
#
loop_
_entity_poly.entity_id
_entity_poly.type
_entity_poly.pdbx_seq_one_letter_code
_entity_poly.pdbx_strand_id
1 'polypeptide(L)'
;MNSVFLLIQLLSGLVAYAYFAGCDPLQTGDVTATDQILPYVVMALFNGIPVIKGLFLSVIYAAALSTVSSGVNSLATVLLEDIIRPLHFAIKKNDLSKRVKTILAYVLSALVGLSTVGFAFVFTLVSSGVLQFAFSLFGAIGGPILSIFTLGMVVPCVNAIVS
;
A
#
# COMPACT_ATOMS: atom_id res chain seq x y z
N MET A 1 17.58 -7.83 7.85
CA MET A 1 16.49 -8.18 6.92
C MET A 1 16.39 -7.24 5.73
N ASN A 2 16.37 -5.90 5.90
CA ASN A 2 16.29 -4.97 4.77
C ASN A 2 17.41 -5.12 3.73
N SER A 3 18.67 -5.34 4.14
CA SER A 3 19.78 -5.51 3.18
C SER A 3 19.63 -6.74 2.29
N VAL A 4 19.07 -7.84 2.81
CA VAL A 4 18.82 -9.07 2.03
C VAL A 4 17.73 -8.83 0.99
N PHE A 5 16.64 -8.16 1.38
CA PHE A 5 15.56 -7.79 0.47
C PHE A 5 16.06 -6.91 -0.68
N LEU A 6 16.85 -5.87 -0.37
CA LEU A 6 17.45 -5.00 -1.38
C LEU A 6 18.36 -5.75 -2.34
N LEU A 7 19.15 -6.71 -1.83
CA LEU A 7 20.06 -7.51 -2.64
C LEU A 7 19.29 -8.41 -3.61
N ILE A 8 18.20 -9.04 -3.16
CA ILE A 8 17.31 -9.84 -4.02
C ILE A 8 16.65 -8.96 -5.10
N GLN A 9 16.17 -7.76 -4.74
CA GLN A 9 15.57 -6.82 -5.68
C GLN A 9 16.58 -6.33 -6.74
N LEU A 10 17.83 -6.08 -6.34
CA LEU A 10 18.89 -5.69 -7.25
C LEU A 10 19.23 -6.83 -8.21
N LEU A 11 19.37 -8.05 -7.68
CA LEU A 11 19.64 -9.24 -8.50
C LEU A 11 18.49 -9.53 -9.47
N SER A 12 17.22 -9.41 -9.06
CA SER A 12 16.08 -9.60 -9.95
C SER A 12 16.04 -8.55 -11.06
N GLY A 13 16.35 -7.29 -10.74
CA GLY A 13 16.51 -6.23 -11.74
C GLY A 13 17.66 -6.49 -12.71
N LEU A 14 18.80 -6.99 -12.22
CA LEU A 14 19.95 -7.34 -13.05
C LEU A 14 19.65 -8.52 -13.98
N VAL A 15 18.93 -9.54 -13.50
CA VAL A 15 18.47 -10.67 -14.33
C VAL A 15 17.50 -10.18 -15.41
N ALA A 16 16.55 -9.31 -15.07
CA ALA A 16 15.63 -8.71 -16.04
C ALA A 16 16.39 -7.92 -17.13
N TYR A 17 17.36 -7.11 -16.72
CA TYR A 17 18.22 -6.36 -17.63
C TYR A 17 19.03 -7.28 -18.55
N ALA A 18 19.68 -8.31 -18.00
CA ALA A 18 20.49 -9.25 -18.77
C ALA A 18 19.64 -10.08 -19.76
N TYR A 19 18.41 -10.45 -19.39
CA TYR A 19 17.50 -11.22 -20.24
C TYR A 19 16.98 -10.41 -21.44
N PHE A 20 16.68 -9.13 -21.24
CA PHE A 20 16.20 -8.20 -22.27
C PHE A 20 17.31 -7.33 -22.88
N ALA A 21 18.57 -7.71 -22.69
CA ALA A 21 19.70 -6.99 -23.28
C ALA A 21 19.60 -7.04 -24.82
N GLY A 22 19.32 -5.89 -25.44
CA GLY A 22 19.19 -5.74 -26.90
C GLY A 22 17.77 -5.86 -27.46
N CYS A 23 16.78 -6.28 -26.65
CA CYS A 23 15.36 -6.32 -27.00
C CYS A 23 14.53 -5.82 -25.82
N ASP A 24 14.30 -4.50 -25.75
CA ASP A 24 13.54 -3.89 -24.67
C ASP A 24 12.03 -4.15 -24.84
N PRO A 25 11.38 -4.88 -23.91
CA PRO A 25 9.97 -5.23 -24.01
C PRO A 25 9.04 -4.02 -23.97
N LEU A 26 9.50 -2.85 -23.47
CA LEU A 26 8.76 -1.60 -23.56
C LEU A 26 8.78 -1.02 -24.98
N GLN A 27 9.89 -1.16 -25.70
CA GLN A 27 10.03 -0.63 -27.06
C GLN A 27 9.34 -1.51 -28.10
N THR A 28 9.34 -2.83 -27.88
CA THR A 28 8.62 -3.79 -28.74
C THR A 28 7.10 -3.79 -28.51
N GLY A 29 6.62 -3.17 -27.43
CA GLY A 29 5.20 -3.07 -27.08
C GLY A 29 4.65 -4.32 -26.38
N ASP A 30 5.53 -5.20 -25.89
CA ASP A 30 5.15 -6.40 -25.14
C ASP A 30 4.64 -6.08 -23.72
N VAL A 31 5.12 -4.97 -23.15
CA VAL A 31 4.62 -4.41 -21.88
C VAL A 31 4.24 -2.94 -22.06
N THR A 32 3.17 -2.51 -21.39
CA THR A 32 2.67 -1.12 -21.52
C THR A 32 3.25 -0.19 -20.46
N ALA A 33 3.73 -0.75 -19.35
CA ALA A 33 4.25 0.02 -18.22
C ALA A 33 5.45 -0.66 -17.56
N THR A 34 6.35 0.15 -16.99
CA THR A 34 7.64 -0.31 -16.44
C THR A 34 7.48 -1.26 -15.26
N ASP A 35 6.41 -1.13 -14.48
CA ASP A 35 6.07 -2.00 -13.35
C ASP A 35 5.66 -3.43 -13.76
N GLN A 36 5.34 -3.63 -15.03
CA GLN A 36 5.00 -4.95 -15.60
C GLN A 36 6.23 -5.76 -16.03
N ILE A 37 7.43 -5.17 -16.06
CA ILE A 37 8.64 -5.84 -16.55
C ILE A 37 8.95 -7.08 -15.71
N LEU A 38 8.95 -6.96 -14.38
CA LEU A 38 9.27 -8.08 -13.49
C LEU A 38 8.33 -9.29 -13.69
N PRO A 39 6.99 -9.14 -13.65
CA PRO A 39 6.10 -10.25 -13.92
C PRO A 39 6.25 -10.78 -15.36
N TYR A 40 6.53 -9.91 -16.35
CA TYR A 40 6.75 -10.34 -17.73
C TYR A 40 8.00 -11.23 -17.88
N VAL A 41 9.15 -10.86 -17.26
CA VAL A 41 10.37 -11.70 -17.22
C VAL A 41 10.05 -13.09 -16.67
N VAL A 42 9.31 -13.18 -15.57
CA VAL A 42 8.99 -14.46 -14.92
C VAL A 42 8.13 -15.32 -15.83
N MET A 43 7.15 -14.71 -16.51
CA MET A 43 6.30 -15.43 -17.46
C MET A 43 7.09 -15.93 -18.69
N ALA A 44 8.05 -15.16 -19.18
CA ALA A 44 8.92 -15.54 -20.29
C ALA A 44 9.93 -16.63 -19.90
N LEU A 45 10.63 -16.45 -18.78
CA LEU A 45 11.70 -17.35 -18.33
C LEU A 45 11.15 -18.74 -17.94
N PHE A 46 9.99 -18.78 -17.28
CA PHE A 46 9.36 -20.02 -16.81
C PHE A 46 8.19 -20.47 -17.71
N ASN A 47 8.22 -20.12 -19.00
CA ASN A 47 7.12 -20.45 -19.90
C ASN A 47 6.80 -21.96 -19.92
N GLY A 48 7.82 -22.82 -19.84
CA GLY A 48 7.69 -24.28 -19.79
C GLY A 48 7.33 -24.88 -18.43
N ILE A 49 7.26 -24.10 -17.34
CA ILE A 49 7.01 -24.60 -15.98
C ILE A 49 5.80 -23.85 -15.38
N PRO A 50 4.56 -24.32 -15.59
CA PRO A 50 3.34 -23.60 -15.18
C PRO A 50 3.23 -23.43 -13.65
N VAL A 51 3.78 -24.37 -12.87
CA VAL A 51 3.75 -24.33 -11.41
C VAL A 51 4.46 -23.09 -10.86
N ILE A 52 5.61 -22.71 -11.43
CA ILE A 52 6.38 -21.55 -10.96
C ILE A 52 5.64 -20.25 -11.28
N LYS A 53 5.05 -20.15 -12.49
CA LYS A 53 4.22 -19.00 -12.89
C LYS A 53 3.02 -18.82 -11.94
N GLY A 54 2.32 -19.92 -11.64
CA GLY A 54 1.20 -19.93 -10.71
C GLY A 54 1.62 -19.50 -9.30
N LEU A 55 2.68 -20.10 -8.77
CA LEU A 55 3.19 -19.79 -7.43
C LEU A 55 3.59 -18.31 -7.31
N PHE A 56 4.32 -17.79 -8.30
CA PHE A 56 4.73 -16.39 -8.33
C PHE A 56 3.53 -15.44 -8.28
N LEU A 57 2.54 -15.69 -9.14
CA LEU A 57 1.32 -14.88 -9.19
C LEU A 57 0.53 -14.97 -7.87
N SER A 58 0.39 -16.16 -7.29
CA SER A 58 -0.27 -16.37 -6.00
C SER A 58 0.42 -15.60 -4.88
N VAL A 59 1.75 -15.62 -4.81
CA VAL A 59 2.51 -14.91 -3.77
C VAL A 59 2.33 -13.40 -3.87
N ILE A 60 2.37 -12.84 -5.07
CA ILE A 60 2.20 -11.38 -5.26
C ILE A 60 0.79 -10.95 -4.89
N TYR A 61 -0.24 -11.70 -5.31
CA TYR A 61 -1.61 -11.41 -4.90
C TYR A 61 -1.79 -11.54 -3.39
N ALA A 62 -1.22 -12.57 -2.77
CA ALA A 62 -1.29 -12.72 -1.31
C ALA A 62 -0.63 -11.55 -0.57
N ALA A 63 0.55 -11.11 -1.01
CA ALA A 63 1.25 -9.97 -0.43
C ALA A 63 0.48 -8.65 -0.62
N ALA A 64 -0.07 -8.41 -1.82
CA ALA A 64 -0.87 -7.23 -2.13
C ALA A 64 -2.15 -7.21 -1.28
N LEU A 65 -2.91 -8.32 -1.25
CA LEU A 65 -4.14 -8.44 -0.48
C LEU A 65 -3.90 -8.32 1.03
N SER A 66 -2.78 -8.84 1.55
CA SER A 66 -2.40 -8.68 2.96
C SER A 66 -2.20 -7.20 3.31
N THR A 67 -1.48 -6.46 2.46
CA THR A 67 -1.24 -5.03 2.64
C THR A 67 -2.55 -4.25 2.58
N VAL A 68 -3.38 -4.49 1.55
CA VAL A 68 -4.68 -3.83 1.39
C VAL A 68 -5.60 -4.14 2.57
N SER A 69 -5.68 -5.38 3.02
CA SER A 69 -6.50 -5.77 4.17
C SER A 69 -6.08 -5.05 5.44
N SER A 70 -4.78 -4.99 5.72
CA SER A 70 -4.27 -4.26 6.89
C SER A 70 -4.54 -2.75 6.81
N GLY A 71 -4.42 -2.15 5.62
CA GLY A 71 -4.70 -0.73 5.38
C GLY A 71 -6.18 -0.38 5.53
N VAL A 72 -7.07 -1.15 4.90
CA VAL A 72 -8.53 -0.98 5.01
C VAL A 72 -8.99 -1.13 6.45
N ASN A 73 -8.52 -2.16 7.16
CA ASN A 73 -8.87 -2.39 8.55
C ASN A 73 -8.39 -1.25 9.46
N SER A 74 -7.17 -0.75 9.24
CA SER A 74 -6.62 0.35 10.03
C SER A 74 -7.38 1.65 9.78
N LEU A 75 -7.66 2.00 8.52
CA LEU A 75 -8.42 3.19 8.15
C LEU A 75 -9.86 3.15 8.70
N ALA A 76 -10.54 2.00 8.58
CA ALA A 76 -11.87 1.83 9.14
C ALA A 76 -11.88 2.00 10.68
N THR A 77 -10.84 1.49 11.35
CA THR A 77 -10.68 1.64 12.80
C THR A 77 -10.43 3.09 13.18
N VAL A 78 -9.52 3.79 12.49
CA VAL A 78 -9.24 5.22 12.72
C VAL A 78 -10.49 6.08 12.49
N LEU A 79 -11.23 5.86 11.40
CA LEU A 79 -12.48 6.58 11.15
C LEU A 79 -13.52 6.34 12.26
N LEU A 80 -13.62 5.11 12.76
CA LEU A 80 -14.55 4.77 13.81
C LEU A 80 -14.17 5.40 15.16
N GLU A 81 -12.93 5.22 15.60
CA GLU A 81 -12.48 5.60 16.94
C GLU A 81 -12.09 7.08 17.05
N ASP A 82 -11.54 7.69 15.99
CA ASP A 82 -11.05 9.08 16.04
C ASP A 82 -12.06 10.09 15.50
N ILE A 83 -12.99 9.67 14.63
CA ILE A 83 -13.99 10.57 14.02
C ILE A 83 -15.40 10.27 14.56
N ILE A 84 -15.92 9.06 14.33
CA ILE A 84 -17.35 8.79 14.60
C ILE A 84 -17.64 8.71 16.09
N ARG A 85 -16.81 8.00 16.86
CA ARG A 85 -17.02 7.83 18.31
C ARG A 85 -16.99 9.17 19.06
N PRO A 86 -16.01 10.08 18.84
CA PRO A 86 -16.00 11.39 19.49
C PRO A 86 -17.19 12.27 19.07
N LEU A 87 -17.56 12.27 17.79
CA LEU A 87 -18.73 13.03 17.30
C LEU A 87 -20.04 12.51 17.92
N HIS A 88 -20.23 11.20 17.99
CA HIS A 88 -21.41 10.61 18.64
C HIS A 88 -21.45 10.93 20.13
N PHE A 89 -20.30 10.85 20.81
CA PHE A 89 -20.21 11.21 22.23
C PHE A 89 -20.54 12.70 22.45
N ALA A 90 -20.07 13.60 21.58
CA ALA A 90 -20.39 15.03 21.66
C ALA A 90 -21.90 15.31 21.51
N ILE A 91 -22.58 14.60 20.62
CA ILE A 91 -24.01 14.80 20.33
C ILE A 91 -24.90 14.11 21.37
N LYS A 92 -24.62 12.85 21.68
CA LYS A 92 -25.52 11.97 22.44
C LYS A 92 -25.08 11.75 23.89
N LYS A 93 -23.91 12.26 24.28
CA LYS A 93 -23.26 12.10 25.60
C LYS A 93 -23.17 10.64 26.08
N ASN A 94 -23.13 9.70 25.15
CA ASN A 94 -23.01 8.27 25.45
C ASN A 94 -22.10 7.59 24.41
N ASP A 95 -21.40 6.54 24.84
CA ASP A 95 -20.53 5.76 23.98
C ASP A 95 -21.36 4.83 23.06
N LEU A 96 -20.79 4.43 21.94
CA LEU A 96 -21.43 3.47 21.05
C LEU A 96 -21.44 2.09 21.70
N SER A 97 -22.56 1.38 21.57
CA SER A 97 -22.64 -0.03 21.94
C SER A 97 -21.67 -0.87 21.10
N LYS A 98 -21.09 -1.91 21.71
CA LYS A 98 -20.12 -2.81 21.07
C LYS A 98 -20.64 -3.39 19.75
N ARG A 99 -21.91 -3.79 19.69
CA ARG A 99 -22.54 -4.32 18.45
C ARG A 99 -22.57 -3.30 17.33
N VAL A 100 -22.87 -2.04 17.65
CA VAL A 100 -22.94 -0.95 16.67
C VAL A 100 -21.54 -0.62 16.17
N LYS A 101 -20.53 -0.57 17.06
CA LYS A 101 -19.12 -0.38 16.67
C LYS A 101 -18.66 -1.45 15.68
N THR A 102 -18.96 -2.72 15.95
CA THR A 102 -18.59 -3.84 15.06
C THR A 102 -19.27 -3.73 13.70
N ILE A 103 -20.59 -3.49 13.65
CA ILE A 103 -21.32 -3.33 12.38
C ILE A 103 -20.74 -2.15 11.60
N LEU A 104 -20.48 -1.03 12.28
CA LEU A 104 -19.96 0.17 11.64
C LEU A 104 -18.53 -0.03 11.12
N ALA A 105 -17.68 -0.75 11.86
CA ALA A 105 -16.34 -1.12 11.38
C ALA A 105 -16.41 -1.94 10.09
N TYR A 106 -17.32 -2.92 9.99
CA TYR A 106 -17.51 -3.69 8.74
C TYR A 106 -18.02 -2.82 7.59
N VAL A 107 -18.99 -1.94 7.84
CA VAL A 107 -19.52 -1.01 6.83
C VAL A 107 -18.43 -0.06 6.34
N LEU A 108 -17.66 0.54 7.25
CA LEU A 108 -16.55 1.43 6.90
C LEU A 108 -15.46 0.69 6.14
N SER A 109 -15.14 -0.54 6.54
CA SER A 109 -14.16 -1.38 5.83
C SER A 109 -14.62 -1.66 4.40
N ALA A 110 -15.90 -1.95 4.19
CA ALA A 110 -16.47 -2.13 2.86
C ALA A 110 -16.41 -0.83 2.02
N LEU A 111 -16.73 0.32 2.61
CA LEU A 111 -16.68 1.62 1.94
C LEU A 111 -15.25 2.02 1.55
N VAL A 112 -14.28 1.85 2.46
CA VAL A 112 -12.86 2.13 2.20
C VAL A 112 -12.29 1.14 1.17
N GLY A 113 -12.68 -0.14 1.23
CA GLY A 113 -12.32 -1.12 0.22
C GLY A 113 -12.85 -0.74 -1.17
N LEU A 114 -14.14 -0.36 -1.25
CA LEU A 114 -14.76 0.05 -2.51
C LEU A 114 -14.12 1.33 -3.07
N SER A 115 -13.81 2.31 -2.23
CA SER A 115 -13.11 3.52 -2.67
C SER A 115 -11.69 3.20 -3.17
N THR A 116 -10.99 2.27 -2.51
CA THR A 116 -9.67 1.78 -2.97
C THR A 116 -9.74 1.16 -4.36
N VAL A 117 -10.77 0.36 -4.65
CA VAL A 117 -11.00 -0.18 -6.01
C VAL A 117 -11.30 0.94 -7.01
N GLY A 118 -12.09 1.94 -6.61
CA GLY A 118 -12.34 3.13 -7.43
C GLY A 118 -11.07 3.88 -7.80
N PHE A 119 -10.18 4.11 -6.82
CA PHE A 119 -8.86 4.72 -7.08
C PHE A 119 -8.01 3.86 -8.01
N ALA A 120 -8.03 2.53 -7.86
CA ALA A 120 -7.31 1.64 -8.77
C ALA A 120 -7.77 1.82 -10.24
N PHE A 121 -9.07 2.01 -10.48
CA PHE A 121 -9.60 2.30 -11.80
C PHE A 121 -9.20 3.70 -12.30
N VAL A 122 -9.16 4.71 -11.44
CA VAL A 122 -8.67 6.04 -11.83
C VAL A 122 -7.20 5.96 -12.29
N PHE A 123 -6.37 5.16 -11.62
CA PHE A 123 -4.98 4.98 -12.02
C PHE A 123 -4.80 4.25 -13.36
N THR A 124 -5.78 3.49 -13.85
CA THR A 124 -5.69 2.94 -15.21
C THR A 124 -5.86 4.00 -16.30
N LEU A 125 -6.49 5.14 -15.98
CA LEU A 125 -6.66 6.27 -16.89
C LEU A 125 -5.43 7.18 -16.91
N VAL A 126 -4.64 7.20 -15.84
CA VAL A 126 -3.43 8.02 -15.72
C VAL A 126 -2.24 7.20 -16.19
N SER A 127 -1.68 7.57 -17.35
CA SER A 127 -0.78 6.71 -18.14
C SER A 127 0.58 6.37 -17.51
N SER A 128 0.97 6.95 -16.37
CA SER A 128 2.19 6.53 -15.65
C SER A 128 2.34 7.24 -14.30
N GLY A 129 3.06 6.59 -13.36
CA GLY A 129 3.57 7.25 -12.15
C GLY A 129 2.96 6.82 -10.82
N VAL A 130 2.29 5.66 -10.72
CA VAL A 130 1.68 5.19 -9.46
C VAL A 130 2.70 5.13 -8.31
N LEU A 131 3.90 4.59 -8.56
CA LEU A 131 4.98 4.54 -7.56
C LEU A 131 5.47 5.93 -7.15
N GLN A 132 5.63 6.83 -8.11
CA GLN A 132 6.07 8.20 -7.83
C GLN A 132 5.01 8.96 -7.02
N PHE A 133 3.74 8.78 -7.36
CA PHE A 133 2.61 9.34 -6.61
C PHE A 133 2.58 8.79 -5.17
N ALA A 134 2.74 7.48 -5.00
CA ALA A 134 2.79 6.86 -3.68
C ALA A 134 3.95 7.39 -2.82
N PHE A 135 5.17 7.46 -3.37
CA PHE A 135 6.31 8.03 -2.65
C PHE A 135 6.14 9.50 -2.31
N SER A 136 5.51 10.28 -3.20
CA SER A 136 5.20 11.69 -2.94
C SER A 136 4.24 11.84 -1.76
N LEU A 137 3.19 11.01 -1.68
CA LEU A 137 2.27 10.99 -0.54
C LEU A 137 2.96 10.58 0.76
N PHE A 138 3.77 9.50 0.73
CA PHE A 138 4.49 9.05 1.91
C PHE A 138 5.47 10.11 2.41
N GLY A 139 6.18 10.81 1.52
CA GLY A 139 7.06 11.91 1.89
C GLY A 139 6.27 13.10 2.48
N ALA A 140 5.20 13.52 1.81
CA ALA A 140 4.41 14.69 2.21
C ALA A 140 3.69 14.50 3.55
N ILE A 141 3.16 13.30 3.83
CA ILE A 141 2.43 13.01 5.07
C ILE A 141 3.38 12.47 6.15
N GLY A 142 4.29 11.56 5.78
CA GLY A 142 5.18 10.89 6.73
C GLY A 142 6.26 11.82 7.29
N GLY A 143 6.76 12.79 6.52
CA GLY A 143 7.76 13.75 6.97
C GLY A 143 7.31 14.55 8.19
N PRO A 144 6.16 15.26 8.13
CA PRO A 144 5.62 16.00 9.28
C PRO A 144 5.31 15.11 10.49
N ILE A 145 4.75 13.91 10.29
CA ILE A 145 4.45 12.97 11.37
C ILE A 145 5.75 12.56 12.08
N LEU A 146 6.77 12.12 11.32
CA LEU A 146 8.07 11.75 11.86
C LEU A 146 8.72 12.93 12.60
N SER A 147 8.61 14.14 12.05
CA SER A 147 9.14 15.36 12.68
C SER A 147 8.50 15.62 14.04
N ILE A 148 7.16 15.57 14.14
CA ILE A 148 6.44 15.80 15.41
C ILE A 148 6.83 14.74 16.45
N PHE A 149 6.86 13.46 16.08
CA PHE A 149 7.25 12.40 17.01
C PHE A 149 8.71 12.52 17.46
N THR A 150 9.62 12.81 16.53
CA THR A 150 11.05 12.98 16.85
C THR A 150 11.26 14.18 17.77
N LEU A 151 10.58 15.29 17.49
CA LEU A 151 10.66 16.51 18.30
C LEU A 151 10.09 16.28 19.71
N GLY A 152 8.97 15.57 19.85
CA GLY A 152 8.42 15.21 21.17
C GLY A 152 9.31 14.28 21.99
N MET A 153 10.10 13.42 21.33
CA MET A 153 11.08 12.56 22.02
C MET A 153 12.35 13.31 22.45
N VAL A 154 12.83 14.26 21.64
CA VAL A 154 14.16 14.88 21.82
C VAL A 154 14.07 16.25 22.53
N VAL A 155 12.95 16.97 22.41
CA VAL A 155 12.78 18.32 22.95
C VAL A 155 11.64 18.34 23.98
N PRO A 156 11.97 18.21 25.29
CA PRO A 156 10.97 18.18 26.36
C PRO A 156 10.04 19.40 26.40
N CYS A 157 10.52 20.55 25.89
CA CYS A 157 9.78 21.81 25.87
C CYS A 157 8.55 21.81 24.95
N VAL A 158 8.42 20.83 24.05
CA VAL A 158 7.31 20.73 23.08
C VAL A 158 6.19 19.81 23.58
N ASN A 159 6.43 19.07 24.67
CA ASN A 159 5.42 18.19 25.25
C ASN A 159 4.28 19.00 25.84
N ALA A 160 3.05 18.54 25.59
CA ALA A 160 1.86 19.13 26.21
C ALA A 160 2.01 19.07 27.73
N ILE A 161 1.66 20.17 28.40
CA ILE A 161 1.64 20.22 29.86
C ILE A 161 0.53 19.27 30.31
N VAL A 162 0.91 18.12 30.85
CA VAL A 162 -0.01 17.22 31.53
C VAL A 162 -0.31 17.87 32.88
N SER A 163 -1.40 18.65 32.93
CA SER A 163 -1.98 19.19 34.17
C SER A 163 -2.96 18.20 34.79
#